data_AF-A0A5R8ZXB0-F1
#
_entry.id   AF-A0A5R8ZXB0-F1
#
_cell.length_a   1.000
_cell.length_b   1.000
_cell.length_c   1.000
_cell.angle_alpha   90.00
_cell.angle_beta   90.00
_cell.angle_gamma   90.00
#
_symmetry.space_group_name_H-M   'P 1'
#
loop_
_entity.id
_entity.type
_entity.pdbx_description
1 polymer ?
#
loop_
_entity_poly.entity_id
_entity_poly.type
_entity_poly.pdbx_seq_one_letter_code
_entity_poly.pdbx_strand_id
1 'polypeptide(L)'
;MQSLNSKNDHVSRTRAYEATIARYASTATATASTIAESLRREFTGLSVISKAVEGTPGSTLISESQRLGAEIIVVGNKRVQGPARILGSIARTVASGANCDLYVVHTHQK
;
A
#
# COMPACT_ATOMS: atom_id res chain seq x y z
N MET A 1 37.32 -27.11 -14.90
CA MET A 1 35.88 -27.39 -14.76
C MET A 1 35.27 -26.68 -13.54
N GLN A 2 35.33 -25.35 -13.44
CA GLN A 2 34.66 -24.57 -12.38
C GLN A 2 34.07 -23.31 -13.01
N SER A 3 32.83 -23.36 -13.49
CA SER A 3 32.12 -22.17 -14.01
C SER A 3 30.59 -22.33 -14.01
N LEU A 4 30.05 -23.53 -13.79
CA LEU A 4 28.61 -23.78 -13.86
C LEU A 4 27.85 -23.51 -12.54
N ASN A 5 28.54 -23.42 -11.39
CA ASN A 5 27.89 -23.31 -10.07
C ASN A 5 27.41 -21.89 -9.72
N SER A 6 28.12 -20.85 -10.18
CA SER A 6 27.80 -19.44 -9.84
C SER A 6 26.55 -18.91 -10.55
N LYS A 7 26.29 -19.35 -11.80
CA LYS A 7 25.08 -18.95 -12.55
C LYS A 7 23.80 -19.57 -11.97
N ASN A 8 23.88 -20.77 -11.40
CA ASN A 8 22.72 -21.49 -10.87
C ASN A 8 22.21 -20.90 -9.53
N ASP A 9 23.13 -20.40 -8.71
CA ASP A 9 22.81 -19.74 -7.43
C ASP A 9 22.14 -18.37 -7.63
N HIS A 10 22.55 -17.62 -8.66
CA HIS A 10 21.98 -16.31 -8.97
C HIS A 10 20.56 -16.43 -9.53
N VAL A 11 20.33 -17.38 -10.44
CA VAL A 11 19.00 -17.65 -11.02
C VAL A 11 18.03 -18.15 -9.96
N SER A 12 18.49 -18.99 -9.02
CA SER A 12 17.65 -19.50 -7.93
C SER A 12 17.26 -18.41 -6.93
N ARG A 13 18.18 -17.49 -6.60
CA ARG A 13 17.89 -16.33 -5.73
C ARG A 13 16.92 -15.33 -6.39
N THR A 14 17.07 -15.08 -7.69
CA THR A 14 16.15 -14.21 -8.44
C THR A 14 14.73 -14.78 -8.47
N ARG A 15 14.57 -16.08 -8.75
CA ARG A 15 13.23 -16.72 -8.75
C ARG A 15 12.57 -16.71 -7.38
N ALA A 16 13.32 -16.93 -6.30
CA ALA A 16 12.77 -16.88 -4.94
C ALA A 16 12.32 -15.46 -4.55
N TYR A 17 13.05 -14.43 -5.02
CA TYR A 17 12.69 -13.03 -4.84
C TYR A 17 11.43 -12.66 -5.63
N GLU A 18 11.37 -13.01 -6.92
CA GLU A 18 10.20 -12.79 -7.78
C GLU A 18 8.95 -13.47 -7.23
N ALA A 19 9.08 -14.73 -6.78
CA ALA A 19 7.98 -15.47 -6.15
C ALA A 19 7.48 -14.79 -4.86
N THR A 20 8.37 -14.11 -4.14
CA THR A 20 8.02 -13.36 -2.92
C THR A 20 7.25 -12.09 -3.26
N ILE A 21 7.71 -11.30 -4.24
CA ILE A 21 6.98 -10.11 -4.71
C ILE A 21 5.60 -10.51 -5.25
N ALA A 22 5.54 -11.55 -6.09
CA ALA A 22 4.29 -12.04 -6.65
C ALA A 22 3.28 -12.44 -5.55
N ARG A 23 3.76 -13.09 -4.48
CA ARG A 23 2.93 -13.44 -3.33
C ARG A 23 2.45 -12.21 -2.55
N TYR A 24 3.30 -11.21 -2.36
CA TYR A 24 2.87 -9.97 -1.70
C TYR A 24 1.83 -9.22 -2.55
N ALA A 25 2.05 -9.11 -3.86
CA ALA A 25 1.13 -8.48 -4.77
C ALA A 25 -0.24 -9.20 -4.82
N SER A 26 -0.24 -10.53 -4.84
CA SER A 26 -1.49 -11.31 -4.82
C SER A 26 -2.22 -11.15 -3.48
N THR A 27 -1.50 -11.18 -2.36
CA THR A 27 -2.10 -10.98 -1.01
C THR A 27 -2.68 -9.57 -0.85
N ALA A 28 -1.97 -8.54 -1.34
CA ALA A 28 -2.45 -7.17 -1.32
C ALA A 28 -3.71 -7.00 -2.17
N THR A 29 -3.71 -7.59 -3.38
CA THR A 29 -4.87 -7.57 -4.28
C THR A 29 -6.06 -8.26 -3.66
N ALA A 30 -5.87 -9.48 -3.11
CA ALA A 30 -6.94 -10.23 -2.46
C ALA A 30 -7.54 -9.45 -1.29
N THR A 31 -6.69 -8.92 -0.41
CA THR A 31 -7.12 -8.12 0.75
C THR A 31 -7.94 -6.90 0.32
N ALA A 32 -7.45 -6.13 -0.66
CA ALA A 32 -8.12 -4.94 -1.16
C ALA A 32 -9.47 -5.28 -1.81
N SER A 33 -9.53 -6.35 -2.61
CA SER A 33 -10.77 -6.78 -3.27
C SER A 33 -11.82 -7.29 -2.28
N THR A 34 -11.44 -8.08 -1.28
CA THR A 34 -12.38 -8.56 -0.24
C THR A 34 -13.02 -7.39 0.53
N ILE A 35 -12.24 -6.37 0.88
CA ILE A 35 -12.76 -5.17 1.55
C ILE A 35 -13.67 -4.38 0.60
N ALA A 36 -13.25 -4.15 -0.64
CA ALA A 36 -14.04 -3.43 -1.63
C ALA A 36 -15.38 -4.10 -1.92
N GLU A 37 -15.41 -5.42 -2.06
CA GLU A 37 -16.66 -6.18 -2.22
C GLU A 37 -17.60 -6.03 -1.04
N SER A 38 -17.07 -6.02 0.17
CA SER A 38 -17.87 -5.81 1.39
C SER A 38 -18.47 -4.40 1.42
N LEU A 39 -17.68 -3.38 1.09
CA LEU A 39 -18.16 -2.00 0.99
C LEU A 39 -19.23 -1.83 -0.10
N ARG A 40 -19.07 -2.46 -1.27
CA ARG A 40 -20.09 -2.41 -2.35
C ARG A 40 -21.41 -3.03 -1.91
N ARG A 41 -21.39 -4.09 -1.08
CA ARG A 41 -22.61 -4.72 -0.54
C ARG A 41 -23.29 -3.85 0.50
N GLU A 42 -22.51 -3.19 1.36
CA GLU A 42 -23.03 -2.35 2.44
C GLU A 42 -23.54 -0.99 1.93
N PHE A 43 -22.83 -0.39 0.97
CA PHE A 43 -23.10 0.94 0.42
C PHE A 43 -23.43 0.86 -1.08
N THR A 44 -24.68 0.55 -1.42
CA THR A 44 -25.12 0.28 -2.79
C THR A 44 -25.00 1.47 -3.76
N GLY A 45 -24.93 2.70 -3.25
CA GLY A 45 -24.71 3.91 -4.05
C GLY A 45 -23.24 4.29 -4.26
N LEU A 46 -22.29 3.55 -3.67
CA LEU A 46 -20.87 3.89 -3.70
C LEU A 46 -20.14 3.14 -4.81
N SER A 47 -19.50 3.89 -5.71
CA SER A 47 -18.54 3.31 -6.65
C SER A 47 -17.22 3.02 -5.94
N VAL A 48 -16.90 1.73 -5.76
CA VAL A 48 -15.68 1.30 -5.07
C VAL A 48 -14.76 0.59 -6.07
N ILE A 49 -13.51 1.01 -6.12
CA ILE A 49 -12.43 0.32 -6.85
C ILE A 49 -11.34 -0.12 -5.88
N SER A 50 -10.75 -1.29 -6.11
CA SER A 50 -9.59 -1.80 -5.37
C SER A 50 -8.41 -1.95 -6.33
N LYS A 51 -7.20 -1.65 -5.84
CA LYS A 51 -5.96 -1.81 -6.60
C LYS A 51 -4.80 -2.09 -5.65
N ALA A 52 -3.97 -3.06 -6.00
CA ALA A 52 -2.63 -3.20 -5.43
C ALA A 52 -1.63 -2.53 -6.37
N VAL A 53 -0.73 -1.73 -5.80
CA VAL A 53 0.29 -1.01 -6.56
C VAL A 53 1.64 -1.26 -5.90
N GLU A 54 2.62 -1.64 -6.70
CA GLU A 54 3.99 -1.79 -6.24
C GLU A 54 4.63 -0.40 -6.05
N GLY A 55 5.39 -0.24 -4.96
CA GLY A 55 6.15 0.97 -4.71
C GLY A 55 6.23 1.34 -3.23
N THR A 56 6.79 2.52 -2.97
CA THR A 56 6.85 3.08 -1.61
C THR A 56 5.47 3.66 -1.25
N PRO A 57 4.82 3.23 -0.15
CA PRO A 57 3.41 3.54 0.10
C PRO A 57 3.05 5.03 0.02
N GLY A 58 3.86 5.91 0.63
CA GLY A 58 3.59 7.36 0.63
C GLY A 58 3.66 7.97 -0.77
N SER A 59 4.70 7.67 -1.55
CA SER A 59 4.84 8.18 -2.91
C SER A 59 3.78 7.62 -3.85
N THR A 60 3.44 6.34 -3.69
CA THR A 60 2.41 5.68 -4.51
C THR A 60 1.01 6.25 -4.23
N LEU A 61 0.70 6.59 -2.98
CA LEU A 61 -0.55 7.29 -2.64
C LEU A 61 -0.62 8.67 -3.31
N ILE A 62 0.47 9.44 -3.27
CA ILE A 62 0.56 10.75 -3.93
C ILE A 62 0.35 10.59 -5.45
N SER A 63 1.07 9.67 -6.10
CA SER A 63 0.95 9.48 -7.55
C SER A 63 -0.44 9.02 -7.96
N GLU A 64 -1.05 8.09 -7.20
CA GLU A 64 -2.41 7.62 -7.50
C GLU A 64 -3.46 8.70 -7.25
N SER A 65 -3.27 9.58 -6.24
CA SER A 65 -4.16 10.73 -6.03
C SER A 65 -4.16 11.68 -7.21
N GLN A 66 -2.99 11.97 -7.79
CA GLN A 66 -2.85 12.80 -8.97
C GLN A 66 -3.47 12.12 -10.20
N ARG A 67 -3.19 10.82 -10.40
CA ARG A 67 -3.72 10.04 -11.53
C ARG A 67 -5.25 9.94 -11.50
N LEU A 68 -5.84 9.83 -10.31
CA LEU A 68 -7.28 9.70 -10.12
C LEU A 68 -8.00 11.06 -10.00
N GLY A 69 -7.26 12.16 -9.87
CA GLY A 69 -7.85 13.46 -9.52
C GLY A 69 -8.55 13.43 -8.15
N ALA A 70 -7.97 12.73 -7.18
CA ALA A 70 -8.59 12.52 -5.88
C ALA A 70 -8.61 13.81 -5.04
N GLU A 71 -9.76 14.13 -4.46
CA GLU A 71 -9.95 15.27 -3.57
C GLU A 71 -9.40 15.02 -2.15
N ILE A 72 -9.30 13.75 -1.74
CA ILE A 72 -8.83 13.36 -0.41
C ILE A 72 -8.08 12.02 -0.42
N ILE A 73 -7.03 11.94 0.38
CA ILE A 73 -6.37 10.68 0.75
C ILE A 73 -6.71 10.36 2.21
N VAL A 74 -7.13 9.12 2.46
CA VAL A 74 -7.46 8.63 3.81
C VAL A 74 -6.45 7.57 4.22
N VAL A 75 -5.81 7.76 5.38
CA VAL A 75 -4.85 6.80 5.95
C VAL A 75 -5.13 6.53 7.42
N GLY A 76 -4.79 5.34 7.90
CA GLY A 76 -4.83 5.05 9.34
C GLY A 76 -3.63 5.63 10.09
N ASN A 77 -3.82 5.95 11.37
CA ASN A 77 -2.76 6.41 12.26
C ASN A 77 -1.93 5.28 12.91
N LYS A 78 -1.87 4.09 12.31
CA LYS A 78 -1.08 2.96 12.83
C LYS A 78 0.36 3.41 13.09
N ARG A 79 0.88 3.11 14.28
CA ARG A 79 2.22 3.50 14.78
C ARG A 79 2.42 4.98 15.12
N VAL A 80 1.36 5.78 15.20
CA VAL A 80 1.40 7.05 15.93
C VAL A 80 1.43 6.70 17.43
N GLN A 81 2.62 6.69 18.04
CA GLN A 81 2.84 6.29 19.42
C GLN A 81 3.58 7.38 20.22
N GLY A 82 3.48 7.32 21.55
CA GLY A 82 4.22 8.20 22.47
C GLY A 82 3.58 9.57 22.73
N PRO A 83 4.12 10.34 23.69
CA PRO A 83 3.54 11.62 24.14
C PRO A 83 3.51 12.68 23.03
N ALA A 84 4.45 12.61 22.08
CA ALA A 84 4.54 13.53 20.96
C ALA A 84 3.56 13.23 19.80
N ARG A 85 2.81 12.10 19.85
CA ARG A 85 1.82 11.69 18.84
C ARG A 85 2.27 11.92 17.39
N ILE A 86 3.48 11.44 17.10
CA ILE A 86 4.17 11.68 15.84
C ILE A 86 3.46 10.94 14.69
N LEU A 87 3.13 11.63 13.60
CA LEU A 87 2.55 11.02 12.39
C LEU A 87 3.37 9.81 11.92
N GLY A 88 2.67 8.75 11.51
CA GLY A 88 3.31 7.59 10.88
C GLY A 88 4.06 7.98 9.60
N SER A 89 5.03 7.18 9.17
CA SER A 89 5.86 7.47 7.98
C SER A 89 5.02 7.78 6.74
N ILE A 90 3.98 6.99 6.48
CA ILE A 90 3.07 7.17 5.35
C ILE A 90 2.35 8.51 5.44
N ALA A 91 1.68 8.78 6.57
CA ALA A 91 0.95 10.03 6.78
C ALA A 91 1.86 11.26 6.66
N ARG A 92 3.10 11.19 7.17
CA ARG A 92 4.08 12.27 7.01
C ARG A 92 4.43 12.52 5.55
N THR A 93 4.77 11.48 4.80
CA THR A 93 5.12 11.62 3.38
C THR A 93 3.96 12.22 2.58
N VAL A 94 2.74 11.73 2.80
CA VAL A 94 1.54 12.24 2.13
C VAL A 94 1.26 13.69 2.52
N ALA A 95 1.32 14.03 3.82
CA ALA A 95 1.11 15.40 4.31
C ALA A 95 2.08 16.41 3.69
N SER A 96 3.31 15.98 3.38
CA SER A 96 4.32 16.85 2.77
C SER A 96 4.24 16.97 1.25
N GLY A 97 3.51 16.09 0.56
CA GLY A 97 3.65 15.95 -0.90
C GLY A 97 2.36 15.75 -1.71
N ALA A 98 1.22 15.53 -1.07
CA ALA A 98 -0.05 15.45 -1.78
C ALA A 98 -0.60 16.85 -2.10
N ASN A 99 -1.26 16.98 -3.26
CA ASN A 99 -1.94 18.20 -3.69
C ASN A 99 -3.44 18.17 -3.35
N CYS A 100 -3.83 17.37 -2.36
CA CYS A 100 -5.21 17.17 -1.94
C CYS A 100 -5.28 16.95 -0.42
N ASP A 101 -6.50 16.93 0.12
CA ASP A 101 -6.69 16.82 1.56
C ASP A 101 -6.19 15.47 2.10
N LEU A 102 -5.68 15.48 3.32
CA LEU A 102 -5.26 14.26 4.03
C LEU A 102 -6.10 14.07 5.29
N TYR A 103 -6.86 12.97 5.34
CA TYR A 103 -7.57 12.55 6.54
C TYR A 103 -6.86 11.37 7.23
N VAL A 104 -6.37 11.63 8.44
CA VAL A 104 -5.69 10.62 9.28
C VAL A 104 -6.68 10.04 10.29
N VAL A 105 -7.14 8.82 10.02
CA VAL A 105 -8.14 8.12 10.84
C VAL A 105 -7.52 7.58 12.11
N HIS A 106 -8.20 7.77 13.24
CA HIS A 106 -7.86 7.09 14.49
C HIS A 106 -8.26 5.61 14.41
N THR A 107 -7.28 4.73 14.34
CA THR A 107 -7.45 3.28 14.10
C THR A 107 -7.09 2.41 15.29
N HIS A 108 -6.90 3.00 16.47
CA HIS A 108 -6.84 2.25 17.71
C HIS A 108 -8.26 1.91 18.15
N GLN A 109 -8.55 0.63 18.29
CA GLN A 109 -9.74 0.17 19.00
C GLN A 109 -9.53 0.46 20.49
N LYS A 110 -10.58 0.96 21.17
CA LYS A 110 -10.61 1.02 22.64
C LYS A 110 -10.60 -0.40 23.22
#